data_AF-A0A2N6GFX0-F1
#
_entry.id   AF-A0A2N6GFX0-F1
#
_cell.length_a   1.000
_cell.length_b   1.000
_cell.length_c   1.000
_cell.angle_alpha   90.00
_cell.angle_beta   90.00
_cell.angle_gamma   90.00
#
_symmetry.space_group_name_H-M   'P 1'
#
loop_
_entity.id
_entity.type
_entity.pdbx_description
1 polymer ?
#
loop_
_entity_poly.entity_id
_entity_poly.type
_entity_poly.pdbx_seq_one_letter_code
_entity_poly.pdbx_strand_id
1 'polypeptide(L)'
;MRYTVVFDACVLYPAPLRDFLLRLSMTGLFSAKWTDQIHDEWIRNVLKSRPELQDKLPRTRELMNTAVPDSLVTAYEPLIESLSLPDADDRHVLAAAIRA
;
A
#
# COMPACT_ATOMS: atom_id res chain seq x y z
N MET A 1 -6.09 1.35 21.39
CA MET A 1 -6.31 0.87 20.01
C MET A 1 -6.17 2.06 19.08
N ARG A 2 -5.30 1.97 18.06
CA ARG A 2 -5.22 2.94 16.97
C ARG A 2 -6.10 2.43 15.84
N TYR A 3 -6.79 3.31 15.12
CA TYR A 3 -7.55 2.91 13.94
C TYR A 3 -6.60 2.31 12.89
N THR A 4 -6.97 1.19 12.28
CA THR A 4 -6.23 0.61 11.16
C THR A 4 -6.67 1.28 9.87
N VAL A 5 -5.71 1.70 9.05
CA VAL A 5 -5.95 2.33 7.74
C VAL A 5 -5.12 1.61 6.70
N VAL A 6 -5.79 0.95 5.75
CA VAL A 6 -5.12 0.35 4.59
C VAL A 6 -5.00 1.40 3.48
N PHE A 7 -3.80 1.60 2.97
CA PHE A 7 -3.54 2.47 1.83
C PHE A 7 -3.67 1.70 0.53
N ASP A 8 -4.44 2.23 -0.40
CA ASP A 8 -4.51 1.74 -1.77
C ASP A 8 -3.38 2.32 -2.65
N ALA A 9 -3.07 1.67 -3.76
CA ALA A 9 -2.08 2.10 -4.73
C ALA A 9 -2.38 3.51 -5.29
N CYS A 10 -3.65 3.92 -5.38
CA CYS A 10 -4.03 5.23 -5.90
C CYS A 10 -3.48 6.39 -5.05
N VAL A 11 -3.45 6.26 -3.72
CA VAL A 11 -2.92 7.30 -2.81
C VAL A 11 -1.41 7.23 -2.68
N LEU A 12 -0.82 6.08 -3.00
CA LEU A 12 0.63 5.88 -3.01
C LEU A 12 1.26 6.27 -4.36
N TYR A 13 0.50 6.38 -5.45
CA TYR A 13 1.05 6.73 -6.77
C TYR A 13 1.67 8.16 -6.81
N PRO A 14 0.95 9.24 -6.42
CA PRO A 14 1.53 10.58 -6.43
C PRO A 14 2.58 10.73 -5.31
N ALA A 15 3.82 11.04 -5.68
CA ALA A 15 4.91 11.18 -4.71
C ALA A 15 4.61 12.15 -3.55
N PRO A 16 3.98 13.33 -3.75
CA PRO A 16 3.66 14.24 -2.65
C PRO A 16 2.64 13.65 -1.67
N LEU A 17 1.62 12.94 -2.16
CA LEU A 17 0.59 12.33 -1.31
C LEU A 17 1.16 11.15 -0.52
N ARG A 18 1.96 10.29 -1.18
CA ARG A 18 2.69 9.20 -0.53
C ARG A 18 3.58 9.70 0.62
N ASP A 19 4.37 10.74 0.37
CA ASP A 19 5.26 11.35 1.37
C ASP A 19 4.47 11.96 2.55
N PHE A 20 3.37 12.67 2.27
CA PHE A 20 2.49 13.19 3.31
C PHE A 20 1.89 12.08 4.18
N LEU A 21 1.32 11.03 3.56
CA LEU A 21 0.70 9.92 4.28
C LEU A 21 1.71 9.15 5.11
N LEU A 22 2.92 8.88 4.61
CA LEU A 22 3.97 8.23 5.38
C LEU A 22 4.37 9.05 6.61
N ARG A 23 4.55 10.37 6.47
CA ARG A 23 4.82 11.24 7.62
C ARG A 23 3.69 11.21 8.63
N LEU A 24 2.44 11.18 8.17
CA LEU A 24 1.27 11.10 9.02
C LEU A 24 1.22 9.76 9.78
N SER A 25 1.56 8.64 9.13
CA SER A 25 1.65 7.32 9.75
C SER A 25 2.63 7.28 10.93
N MET A 26 3.71 8.06 10.87
CA MET A 26 4.70 8.14 11.97
C MET A 26 4.19 8.88 13.21
N THR A 27 3.10 9.66 13.10
CA THR A 27 2.54 10.40 14.25
C THR A 27 1.79 9.50 15.24
N GLY A 28 1.43 8.28 14.82
CA GLY A 28 0.62 7.36 15.61
C GLY A 28 -0.86 7.70 15.67
N LEU A 29 -1.37 8.62 14.84
CA LEU A 29 -2.81 8.88 14.69
C LEU A 29 -3.60 7.65 14.23
N PHE A 30 -2.98 6.80 13.40
CA PHE A 30 -3.51 5.52 12.94
C PHE A 30 -2.38 4.50 12.73
N SER A 31 -2.74 3.24 12.57
CA SER A 31 -1.85 2.16 12.14
C SER A 31 -1.99 1.99 10.62
N ALA A 32 -1.00 2.45 9.88
CA ALA A 32 -1.01 2.37 8.41
C ALA A 32 -0.63 0.98 7.95
N LYS A 33 -1.36 0.46 6.97
CA LYS A 33 -1.21 -0.89 6.45
C LYS A 33 -1.20 -0.91 4.92
N TRP A 34 -0.47 -1.83 4.32
CA TRP A 34 -0.45 -2.07 2.87
C TRP A 34 0.08 -3.48 2.58
N THR A 35 -0.07 -3.95 1.35
CA THR A 35 0.42 -5.27 0.90
C THR A 35 1.56 -5.13 -0.10
N ASP A 36 2.28 -6.22 -0.37
CA ASP A 36 3.26 -6.27 -1.45
C ASP A 36 2.61 -6.04 -2.83
N GLN A 37 1.39 -6.53 -3.04
CA GLN A 37 0.64 -6.29 -4.27
C GLN A 37 0.34 -4.80 -4.50
N ILE A 38 -0.08 -4.08 -3.44
CA ILE A 38 -0.30 -2.63 -3.50
C ILE A 38 1.02 -1.91 -3.84
N HIS A 39 2.14 -2.36 -3.28
CA HIS A 39 3.46 -1.85 -3.67
C HIS A 39 3.73 -2.03 -5.16
N ASP A 40 3.52 -3.24 -5.67
CA ASP A 40 3.77 -3.57 -7.07
C ASP A 40 2.88 -2.75 -8.02
N GLU A 41 1.65 -2.45 -7.63
CA GLU A 41 0.71 -1.64 -8.41
C GLU A 41 1.13 -0.18 -8.54
N TRP A 42 1.41 0.51 -7.43
CA TRP A 42 1.79 1.91 -7.53
C TRP A 42 3.16 2.06 -8.19
N ILE A 43 4.10 1.13 -7.95
CA ILE A 43 5.42 1.13 -8.60
C ILE A 43 5.27 0.94 -10.10
N ARG A 44 4.54 -0.09 -10.53
CA ARG A 44 4.28 -0.38 -11.95
C ARG A 44 3.65 0.82 -12.65
N ASN A 45 2.67 1.47 -12.02
CA ASN A 45 2.01 2.64 -12.58
C ASN A 45 2.95 3.85 -12.65
N VAL A 46 3.77 4.10 -11.63
CA VAL A 46 4.78 5.18 -11.69
C VAL A 46 5.77 4.95 -12.84
N LEU A 47 6.24 3.71 -13.03
CA LEU A 47 7.20 3.39 -14.09
C LEU A 47 6.63 3.53 -15.51
N LYS A 48 5.31 3.39 -15.69
CA LYS A 48 4.67 3.73 -16.98
C LYS A 48 4.85 5.20 -17.35
N SER A 49 4.82 6.10 -16.37
CA SER A 49 4.94 7.54 -16.57
C SER A 49 6.36 8.07 -16.41
N ARG A 50 7.19 7.39 -15.64
CA ARG A 50 8.56 7.78 -15.27
C ARG A 50 9.51 6.57 -15.25
N PRO A 51 9.85 6.00 -16.43
CA PRO A 51 10.73 4.84 -16.52
C PRO A 51 12.12 5.06 -15.90
N GLU A 52 12.61 6.30 -15.89
CA GLU A 52 13.90 6.70 -15.33
C GLU A 52 14.02 6.48 -13.81
N LEU A 53 12.92 6.15 -13.13
CA LEU A 53 12.87 5.86 -11.70
C LEU A 53 13.02 4.37 -11.36
N GLN A 54 13.19 3.49 -12.35
CA GLN A 54 13.26 2.03 -12.16
C GLN A 54 14.22 1.61 -11.03
N ASP A 55 15.41 2.20 -10.97
CA ASP A 55 16.41 1.85 -9.96
C ASP A 55 16.17 2.49 -8.58
N LYS A 56 15.24 3.45 -8.48
CA LYS A 56 14.96 4.21 -7.25
C LYS A 56 13.75 3.71 -6.48
N LEU A 57 12.76 3.14 -7.17
CA LEU A 57 11.50 2.71 -6.55
C LEU A 57 11.64 1.50 -5.61
N PRO A 58 12.48 0.48 -5.89
CA PRO A 58 12.71 -0.62 -4.95
C PRO A 58 13.21 -0.12 -3.58
N ARG A 59 14.21 0.77 -3.59
CA ARG A 59 14.70 1.43 -2.37
C ARG A 59 13.60 2.23 -1.66
N THR A 60 12.71 2.87 -2.42
CA THR A 60 11.58 3.62 -1.83
C THR A 60 10.63 2.70 -1.07
N ARG A 61 10.27 1.54 -1.64
CA ARG A 61 9.46 0.50 -0.97
C ARG A 61 10.11 0.02 0.32
N GLU A 62 11.41 -0.29 0.31
CA GLU A 62 12.12 -0.74 1.51
C GLU A 62 12.11 0.32 2.62
N LEU A 63 12.32 1.59 2.26
CA LEU A 63 12.26 2.70 3.21
C LEU A 63 10.86 2.88 3.79
N MET A 64 9.79 2.67 3.00
CA MET A 64 8.41 2.70 3.49
C MET A 64 8.17 1.64 4.55
N ASN A 65 8.54 0.38 4.27
CA ASN A 65 8.36 -0.74 5.19
C ASN A 65 9.18 -0.57 6.48
N THR A 66 10.35 0.05 6.38
CA THR A 66 11.22 0.31 7.54
C THR A 66 10.69 1.47 8.39
N ALA A 67 10.14 2.51 7.76
CA ALA A 67 9.66 3.71 8.45
C ALA A 67 8.36 3.48 9.23
N VAL A 68 7.54 2.51 8.81
CA VAL A 68 6.28 2.17 9.48
C VAL A 68 6.32 0.69 9.88
N PRO A 69 6.75 0.38 11.12
CA PRO A 69 6.76 -0.99 11.61
C PRO A 69 5.38 -1.63 11.55
N ASP A 70 5.33 -2.95 11.29
CA ASP A 70 4.09 -3.72 11.18
C ASP A 70 3.14 -3.22 10.07
N SER A 71 3.62 -2.48 9.06
CA SER A 71 2.76 -1.99 7.98
C SER A 71 2.32 -3.08 6.99
N LEU A 72 3.11 -4.14 6.83
CA LEU A 72 2.90 -5.13 5.78
C LEU A 72 1.83 -6.14 6.18
N VAL A 73 0.74 -6.19 5.42
CA VAL A 73 -0.31 -7.19 5.56
C VAL A 73 -0.01 -8.37 4.65
N THR A 74 -0.04 -9.57 5.21
CA THR A 74 0.25 -10.83 4.51
C THR A 74 -0.84 -11.86 4.80
N ALA A 75 -0.88 -12.93 4.01
CA ALA A 75 -1.85 -14.03 4.15
C ALA A 75 -3.31 -13.54 4.06
N TYR A 76 -3.57 -12.58 3.18
CA TYR A 76 -4.90 -12.05 2.87
C TYR A 76 -5.49 -12.71 1.60
N GLU A 77 -4.65 -13.33 0.79
CA GLU A 77 -4.96 -13.90 -0.52
C GLU A 77 -6.14 -14.89 -0.50
N PRO A 78 -6.31 -15.77 0.52
CA PRO A 78 -7.45 -16.69 0.58
C PRO A 78 -8.82 -15.98 0.64
N LEU A 79 -8.87 -14.71 1.05
CA LEU A 79 -10.11 -13.94 1.13
C LEU A 79 -10.53 -13.39 -0.24
N ILE A 80 -9.60 -13.19 -1.18
CA ILE A 80 -9.85 -12.48 -2.45
C ILE A 80 -10.98 -13.16 -3.25
N GLU A 81 -10.92 -14.48 -3.38
CA GLU A 81 -11.91 -15.24 -4.16
C GLU A 81 -13.30 -15.29 -3.51
N SER A 82 -13.38 -15.00 -2.20
CA SER A 82 -14.66 -14.93 -1.49
C SER A 82 -15.35 -13.57 -1.59
N LEU A 83 -14.66 -12.55 -2.11
CA LEU A 83 -15.16 -11.19 -2.20
C LEU A 83 -15.77 -10.92 -3.58
N SER A 84 -16.95 -10.30 -3.59
CA SER A 84 -17.60 -9.80 -4.80
C SER A 84 -17.70 -8.29 -4.72
N LEU A 85 -16.97 -7.60 -5.59
CA LEU A 85 -16.95 -6.14 -5.71
C LEU A 85 -17.26 -5.73 -7.15
N PRO A 86 -17.76 -4.50 -7.39
CA PRO A 86 -17.98 -3.98 -8.73
C PRO A 86 -16.69 -3.97 -9.57
N ASP A 87 -15.56 -3.67 -8.94
CA ASP A 87 -14.23 -3.82 -9.53
C ASP A 87 -13.55 -5.06 -8.94
N ALA A 88 -13.18 -6.00 -9.81
CA ALA A 88 -12.53 -7.23 -9.40
C ALA A 88 -11.10 -7.00 -8.90
N ASP A 89 -10.45 -5.92 -9.34
CA ASP A 89 -9.10 -5.57 -8.93
C ASP A 89 -9.10 -5.01 -7.49
N ASP A 90 -10.16 -4.35 -7.03
CA ASP A 90 -10.22 -3.83 -5.64
C ASP A 90 -10.30 -4.92 -4.55
N ARG A 91 -10.55 -6.17 -4.93
CA ARG A 91 -10.75 -7.29 -3.99
C ARG A 91 -9.54 -7.52 -3.09
N HIS A 92 -8.32 -7.34 -3.61
CA HIS A 92 -7.12 -7.54 -2.80
C HIS A 92 -6.96 -6.47 -1.72
N VAL A 93 -7.36 -5.22 -1.99
CA VAL A 93 -7.33 -4.12 -1.02
C VAL A 93 -8.31 -4.41 0.11
N LEU A 94 -9.55 -4.82 -0.23
CA LEU A 94 -10.55 -5.18 0.78
C LEU A 94 -10.14 -6.43 1.57
N ALA A 95 -9.59 -7.46 0.92
CA ALA A 95 -9.06 -8.64 1.60
C ALA A 95 -7.97 -8.27 2.61
N ALA A 96 -7.04 -7.37 2.23
CA ALA A 96 -6.02 -6.85 3.13
C ALA A 96 -6.65 -6.11 4.32
N ALA A 97 -7.69 -5.29 4.09
CA ALA A 97 -8.39 -4.58 5.15
C ALA A 97 -9.13 -5.49 6.12
N ILE A 98 -9.70 -6.61 5.67
CA ILE A 98 -10.33 -7.61 6.55
C ILE A 98 -9.28 -8.33 7.40
N ARG A 99 -8.07 -8.54 6.87
CA ARG A 99 -6.99 -9.25 7.54
C ARG A 99 -6.21 -8.41 8.56
N ALA A 100 -6.12 -7.10 8.33
CA ALA A 100 -5.27 -6.15 9.05
C ALA A 100 -5.79 -5.75 10.44
#